data_AF-A0A539DZS1-F1
#
_entry.id   AF-A0A539DZS1-F1
#
_cell.length_a   1.000
_cell.length_b   1.000
_cell.length_c   1.000
_cell.angle_alpha   90.00
_cell.angle_beta   90.00
_cell.angle_gamma   90.00
#
_symmetry.space_group_name_H-M   'P 1'
#
loop_
_entity.id
_entity.type
_entity.pdbx_description
1 polymer ?
#
loop_
_entity_poly.entity_id
_entity_poly.type
_entity_poly.pdbx_seq_one_letter_code
_entity_poly.pdbx_strand_id
1 'polypeptide(L)'
;MLVATLLALAAAVLHAGWNLAVKQSGDRYIALWGQFFIAGVIGSSVVVATALVSASGGAIAGFPASGWIWIAMSGTIHLPYTWYLARAYDHGDFSLVYPMARGGGAMLAAVG
;
A
#
# COMPACT_ATOMS: atom_id res chain seq x y z
N MET A 1 23.84 10.73 -0.61
CA MET A 1 22.82 11.04 -1.63
C MET A 1 22.73 9.97 -2.71
N LEU A 2 23.84 9.56 -3.35
CA LEU A 2 23.83 8.52 -4.40
C LEU A 2 23.07 7.23 -4.01
N VAL A 3 23.35 6.64 -2.84
CA VAL A 3 22.68 5.41 -2.38
C VAL A 3 21.17 5.60 -2.27
N ALA A 4 20.71 6.69 -1.65
CA ALA A 4 19.29 6.99 -1.51
C ALA A 4 18.62 7.17 -2.89
N THR A 5 19.29 7.84 -3.83
CA THR A 5 18.81 7.98 -5.21
C THR A 5 18.68 6.63 -5.91
N LEU A 6 19.67 5.74 -5.78
CA LEU A 6 19.62 4.40 -6.37
C LEU A 6 18.48 3.57 -5.78
N LEU A 7 18.28 3.62 -4.46
CA LEU A 7 17.16 2.95 -3.80
C LEU A 7 15.80 3.50 -4.28
N ALA A 8 15.68 4.82 -4.43
CA ALA A 8 14.46 5.45 -4.94
C ALA A 8 14.15 5.05 -6.39
N LEU A 9 15.17 5.02 -7.26
CA LEU A 9 15.01 4.58 -8.65
C LEU A 9 14.65 3.10 -8.73
N ALA A 10 15.31 2.25 -7.94
CA ALA A 10 14.98 0.83 -7.86
C ALA A 10 13.54 0.61 -7.39
N ALA A 11 13.11 1.33 -6.34
CA ALA A 11 11.73 1.30 -5.87
C ALA A 11 10.75 1.75 -6.96
N ALA A 12 11.07 2.81 -7.71
CA ALA A 12 10.22 3.28 -8.81
C ALA A 12 10.06 2.24 -9.93
N VAL A 13 11.15 1.54 -10.31
CA VAL A 13 11.12 0.48 -11.33
C VAL A 13 10.30 -0.72 -10.84
N LEU A 14 10.56 -1.20 -9.61
CA LEU A 14 9.77 -2.28 -9.02
C LEU A 14 8.29 -1.89 -8.94
N HIS A 15 8.02 -0.64 -8.57
CA HIS A 15 6.67 -0.13 -8.40
C HIS A 15 5.93 0.09 -9.73
N ALA A 16 6.61 0.45 -10.80
CA ALA A 16 6.01 0.46 -12.13
C ALA A 16 5.81 -0.98 -12.63
N GLY A 17 6.80 -1.86 -12.41
CA GLY A 17 6.81 -3.24 -12.88
C GLY A 17 5.66 -4.09 -12.35
N TRP A 18 5.43 -4.12 -11.03
CA TRP A 18 4.31 -4.88 -10.47
C TRP A 18 2.94 -4.28 -10.86
N ASN A 19 2.80 -2.96 -11.01
CA ASN A 19 1.54 -2.35 -11.47
C ASN A 19 1.27 -2.70 -12.93
N LEU A 20 2.31 -2.76 -13.77
CA LEU A 20 2.18 -3.23 -15.13
C LEU A 20 1.76 -4.71 -15.16
N ALA A 21 2.34 -5.55 -14.30
CA ALA A 21 1.95 -6.95 -14.15
C ALA A 21 0.47 -7.09 -13.72
N VAL A 22 0.00 -6.25 -12.79
CA VAL A 22 -1.42 -6.17 -12.42
C VAL A 22 -2.28 -5.78 -13.62
N LYS A 23 -1.92 -4.74 -14.37
CA LYS A 23 -2.67 -4.31 -15.56
C LYS A 23 -2.78 -5.42 -16.61
N GLN A 24 -1.71 -6.20 -16.76
CA GLN A 24 -1.62 -7.34 -17.70
C GLN A 24 -2.24 -8.63 -17.16
N SER A 25 -2.66 -8.67 -15.89
CA SER A 25 -3.32 -9.84 -15.31
C SER A 25 -4.71 -10.07 -15.93
N GLY A 26 -5.16 -11.33 -15.89
CA GLY A 26 -6.48 -11.71 -16.39
C GLY A 26 -7.62 -11.09 -15.57
N ASP A 27 -7.44 -10.97 -14.25
CA ASP A 27 -8.36 -10.31 -13.33
C ASP A 27 -7.57 -9.37 -12.40
N ARG A 28 -7.67 -8.06 -12.68
CA ARG A 28 -6.97 -7.02 -11.91
C ARG A 28 -7.51 -6.89 -10.50
N TYR A 29 -8.78 -7.21 -10.29
CA TYR A 29 -9.40 -7.16 -8.98
C TYR A 29 -8.80 -8.24 -8.09
N ILE A 30 -8.75 -9.49 -8.55
CA ILE A 30 -8.11 -10.59 -7.83
C ILE A 30 -6.62 -10.33 -7.63
N ALA A 31 -5.91 -9.80 -8.64
CA ALA A 31 -4.49 -9.49 -8.52
C ALA A 31 -4.22 -8.46 -7.41
N LEU A 32 -4.97 -7.35 -7.39
CA LEU A 32 -4.83 -6.30 -6.37
C LEU A 32 -5.30 -6.79 -5.00
N TRP A 33 -6.44 -7.46 -4.91
CA TRP A 33 -6.93 -7.98 -3.63
C TRP A 33 -6.05 -9.06 -3.04
N GLY A 34 -5.55 -9.99 -3.86
CA GLY A 34 -4.61 -11.01 -3.43
C GLY A 34 -3.34 -10.39 -2.86
N GLN A 35 -2.82 -9.35 -3.51
CA GLN A 35 -1.68 -8.59 -2.99
C GLN A 35 -1.98 -7.96 -1.62
N PHE A 36 -3.11 -7.26 -1.47
CA PHE A 36 -3.50 -6.65 -0.20
C PHE A 36 -3.77 -7.69 0.89
N PHE A 37 -4.34 -8.84 0.52
CA PHE A 37 -4.58 -9.95 1.44
C PHE A 37 -3.25 -10.53 1.94
N ILE A 38 -2.30 -10.83 1.05
CA ILE A 38 -0.97 -11.34 1.43
C ILE A 38 -0.25 -10.32 2.32
N ALA A 39 -0.28 -9.04 1.94
CA ALA A 39 0.29 -7.96 2.75
C ALA A 39 -0.38 -7.87 4.13
N GLY A 40 -1.70 -8.05 4.20
CA GLY A 40 -2.47 -8.08 5.44
C GLY A 40 -2.12 -9.29 6.31
N VAL A 41 -1.95 -10.48 5.74
CA VAL A 41 -1.51 -11.68 6.47
C VAL A 41 -0.13 -11.47 7.06
N ILE A 42 0.84 -11.00 6.25
CA ILE A 42 2.20 -10.70 6.73
C ILE A 42 2.16 -9.61 7.80
N GLY A 43 1.43 -8.52 7.58
CA GLY A 43 1.29 -7.42 8.54
C GLY A 43 0.60 -7.83 9.84
N SER A 44 -0.37 -8.74 9.78
CA SER A 44 -1.08 -9.24 10.97
C SER A 44 -0.15 -10.00 11.91
N SER A 45 0.90 -10.67 11.41
CA SER A 45 1.91 -11.29 12.25
C SER A 45 2.66 -10.28 13.13
N VAL A 46 2.93 -9.08 12.60
CA VAL A 46 3.54 -7.97 13.34
C VAL A 46 2.58 -7.44 14.40
N VAL A 47 1.29 -7.29 14.06
CA VAL A 47 0.24 -6.85 14.99
C VAL A 47 0.09 -7.84 16.16
N VAL A 48 0.03 -9.14 15.87
CA VAL A 48 -0.10 -10.21 16.88
C VAL A 48 1.16 -10.27 17.73
N ALA A 49 2.36 -10.25 17.13
CA ALA A 49 3.61 -10.18 17.89
C ALA A 49 3.65 -8.95 18.81
N THR A 50 3.15 -7.81 18.32
CA THR A 50 3.06 -6.58 19.10
C THR A 50 2.14 -6.73 20.32
N ALA A 51 0.95 -7.30 20.11
CA ALA A 51 0.00 -7.56 21.18
C ALA A 51 0.53 -8.56 22.23
N LEU A 52 1.19 -9.64 21.79
CA LEU A 52 1.69 -10.69 22.68
C LEU A 52 2.84 -10.21 23.58
N VAL A 53 3.79 -9.46 23.03
CA VAL A 53 4.89 -8.87 23.83
C VAL A 53 4.36 -7.85 24.82
N SER A 54 3.39 -7.03 24.41
CA SER A 54 2.75 -6.06 25.32
C SER A 54 2.00 -6.76 26.45
N ALA A 55 1.33 -7.88 26.18
CA ALA A 55 0.58 -8.66 27.16
C ALA A 55 1.49 -9.43 28.15
N SER A 56 2.71 -9.80 27.76
CA SER A 56 3.67 -10.50 28.62
C SER A 56 4.45 -9.58 29.58
N GLY A 57 4.09 -8.28 29.63
CA GLY A 57 4.84 -7.28 30.39
C GLY A 57 6.16 -6.87 29.73
N GLY A 58 6.44 -7.38 28.53
CA GLY A 58 7.52 -6.91 27.68
C GLY A 58 7.21 -5.51 27.17
N ALA A 59 8.14 -4.59 27.33
CA ALA A 59 7.99 -3.26 26.77
C ALA A 59 8.12 -3.33 25.24
N ILE A 60 7.00 -3.30 24.52
CA ILE A 60 7.00 -2.56 23.25
C ILE A 60 6.88 -1.11 23.65
N ALA A 61 8.02 -0.52 23.99
CA ALA A 61 8.11 0.88 24.34
C ALA A 61 7.61 1.70 23.13
N GLY A 62 6.39 2.24 23.24
CA GLY A 62 6.00 3.43 22.49
C GLY A 62 5.11 3.27 21.25
N PHE A 63 4.36 2.17 21.03
CA PHE A 63 3.28 2.25 20.03
C PHE A 63 2.07 2.99 20.64
N PRO A 64 1.74 4.21 20.17
CA PRO A 64 0.68 4.99 20.77
C PRO A 64 -0.68 4.33 20.50
N ALA A 65 -1.59 4.35 21.47
CA ALA A 65 -2.95 3.82 21.29
C ALA A 65 -3.67 4.50 20.10
N SER A 66 -3.37 5.77 19.85
CA SER A 66 -3.86 6.50 18.67
C SER A 66 -3.31 5.93 17.34
N GLY A 67 -2.18 5.22 17.32
CA GLY A 67 -1.65 4.59 16.12
C GLY A 67 -2.62 3.58 15.51
N TRP A 68 -3.41 2.88 16.34
CA TRP A 68 -4.41 1.93 15.87
C TRP A 68 -5.53 2.59 15.06
N ILE A 69 -5.94 3.82 15.43
CA ILE A 69 -6.97 4.54 14.68
C ILE A 69 -6.48 4.92 13.28
N TRP A 70 -5.20 5.28 13.15
CA TRP A 70 -4.58 5.60 11.87
C TRP A 70 -4.38 4.36 10.99
N ILE A 71 -4.02 3.22 11.59
CA ILE A 71 -3.97 1.94 10.87
C ILE A 71 -5.36 1.60 10.31
N ALA A 72 -6.39 1.66 11.15
CA ALA A 72 -7.76 1.34 10.75
C ALA A 72 -8.28 2.29 9.65
N MET A 73 -8.08 3.60 9.82
CA MET A 73 -8.46 4.60 8.82
C MET A 73 -7.72 4.39 7.49
N SER A 74 -6.39 4.19 7.54
CA SER A 74 -5.58 3.93 6.34
C SER A 74 -6.05 2.69 5.60
N GLY A 75 -6.26 1.57 6.32
CA GLY A 75 -6.79 0.34 5.75
C GLY A 75 -8.16 0.53 5.11
N THR A 76 -9.06 1.27 5.76
CA THR A 76 -10.42 1.54 5.27
C THR A 76 -10.39 2.35 3.97
N ILE A 77 -9.55 3.39 3.88
CA ILE A 77 -9.39 4.21 2.67
C ILE A 77 -8.83 3.38 1.50
N HIS A 78 -8.00 2.38 1.80
CA HIS A 78 -7.44 1.51 0.77
C HIS A 78 -8.49 0.60 0.10
N LEU A 79 -9.61 0.28 0.75
CA LEU A 79 -10.65 -0.59 0.19
C LEU A 79 -11.31 -0.01 -1.07
N PRO A 80 -11.89 1.21 -1.07
CA PRO A 80 -12.40 1.81 -2.29
C PRO A 80 -11.26 2.11 -3.27
N TYR A 81 -10.07 2.48 -2.79
CA TYR A 81 -8.92 2.76 -3.66
C TYR A 81 -8.55 1.55 -4.53
N THR A 82 -8.43 0.35 -3.96
CA THR A 82 -8.08 -0.86 -4.71
C THR A 82 -9.16 -1.23 -5.72
N TRP A 83 -10.43 -1.08 -5.34
CA TRP A 83 -11.56 -1.28 -6.23
C TRP A 83 -11.50 -0.34 -7.45
N TYR A 84 -11.37 0.97 -7.21
CA TYR A 84 -11.33 1.95 -8.29
C TYR A 84 -10.07 1.82 -9.14
N LEU A 85 -8.94 1.42 -8.54
CA LEU A 85 -7.70 1.17 -9.28
C LEU A 85 -7.85 -0.03 -10.22
N ALA A 86 -8.44 -1.14 -9.76
CA ALA A 86 -8.72 -2.30 -10.61
C ALA A 86 -9.59 -1.90 -11.80
N ARG A 87 -10.67 -1.17 -11.53
CA ARG A 87 -11.60 -0.65 -12.54
C ARG A 87 -10.88 0.28 -13.53
N ALA A 88 -10.04 1.19 -13.07
CA ALA A 88 -9.30 2.09 -13.94
C ALA A 88 -8.30 1.32 -14.82
N TYR A 89 -7.65 0.29 -14.28
CA TYR A 89 -6.82 -0.63 -15.06
C TYR A 89 -7.61 -1.55 -15.99
N ASP A 90 -8.91 -1.75 -15.83
CA ASP A 90 -9.71 -2.43 -16.86
C ASP A 90 -9.94 -1.54 -18.08
N HIS A 91 -10.26 -0.26 -17.86
CA HIS A 91 -10.77 0.63 -18.92
C HIS A 91 -9.76 1.60 -19.52
N GLY A 92 -8.72 1.98 -18.78
CA GLY A 92 -7.79 3.02 -19.20
C GLY A 92 -6.39 2.51 -19.54
N ASP A 93 -5.68 3.25 -20.38
CA ASP A 93 -4.29 2.96 -20.72
C ASP A 93 -3.37 3.08 -19.51
N PHE A 94 -2.40 2.17 -19.40
CA PHE A 94 -1.48 2.16 -18.28
C PHE A 94 -0.69 3.47 -18.16
N SER A 95 -0.21 4.00 -19.29
CA SER A 95 0.54 5.25 -19.37
C SER A 95 -0.22 6.49 -18.90
N LEU A 96 -1.56 6.42 -18.85
CA LEU A 96 -2.42 7.49 -18.34
C LEU A 96 -2.86 7.21 -16.89
N VAL A 97 -3.44 6.02 -16.66
CA VAL A 97 -4.03 5.65 -15.37
C VAL A 97 -2.97 5.59 -14.27
N TYR A 98 -1.80 5.02 -14.55
CA TYR A 98 -0.75 4.86 -13.54
C TYR A 98 -0.21 6.21 -13.04
N PRO A 99 0.21 7.17 -13.90
CA PRO A 99 0.62 8.48 -13.42
C PRO A 99 -0.49 9.26 -12.71
N MET A 100 -1.74 9.17 -13.14
CA MET A 100 -2.86 9.84 -12.44
C MET A 100 -3.06 9.26 -11.03
N ALA A 101 -3.11 7.94 -10.92
CA ALA A 101 -3.31 7.26 -9.64
C ALA A 101 -2.16 7.53 -8.65
N ARG A 102 -0.92 7.67 -9.15
CA ARG A 102 0.26 7.90 -8.30
C ARG A 102 0.57 9.37 -8.06
N GLY A 103 0.21 10.26 -8.99
CA GLY A 103 0.39 11.72 -8.86
C GLY A 103 -0.68 12.38 -8.00
N GLY A 104 -1.92 11.87 -8.01
CA GLY A 104 -3.05 12.49 -7.30
C GLY A 104 -2.83 12.62 -5.79
N GLY A 105 -2.22 11.61 -5.17
CA GLY A 105 -1.89 11.66 -3.73
C GLY A 105 -0.89 12.77 -3.38
N ALA A 106 0.13 12.97 -4.22
CA ALA A 106 1.10 14.04 -4.03
C ALA A 106 0.48 15.43 -4.24
N MET A 107 -0.42 15.56 -5.23
CA MET A 107 -1.18 16.80 -5.44
C MET A 107 -2.07 17.11 -4.23
N LEU A 108 -2.79 16.12 -3.71
CA LEU A 108 -3.63 16.30 -2.52
C LEU A 108 -2.79 16.67 -1.29
N ALA A 109 -1.67 15.97 -1.07
CA ALA A 109 -0.76 16.26 0.04
C ALA A 109 -0.15 17.66 -0.05
N ALA A 110 -0.01 18.23 -1.24
CA ALA A 110 0.49 19.59 -1.43
C ALA A 110 -0.53 20.69 -1.07
N VAL A 111 -1.82 20.35 -0.94
CA VAL A 111 -2.88 21.32 -0.60
C VAL A 111 -2.89 21.68 0.89
N GLY A 112 -2.37 20.83 1.77
CA GLY A 112 -2.28 21.04 3.23
C GLY A 112 -2.97 19.95 4.02
#